data_AF-A0A653BZ63-F1
#
_entry.id   AF-A0A653BZ63-F1
#
_cell.length_a   1.000
_cell.length_b   1.000
_cell.length_c   1.000
_cell.angle_alpha   90.00
_cell.angle_beta   90.00
_cell.angle_gamma   90.00
#
_symmetry.space_group_name_H-M   'P 1'
#
loop_
_entity.id
_entity.type
_entity.pdbx_description
1 polymer ?
#
loop_
_entity_poly.entity_id
_entity_poly.type
_entity_poly.pdbx_seq_one_letter_code
_entity_poly.pdbx_strand_id
1 'polypeptide(L)'
;MPGTILENLSGKKLSVLVTVLLACQIGCFLVGLIAPSPATSQGILSTVCVDHDPKNKDINRWFTRSCPTQVHLTDRQSTIGLDANSLVFVVEMPLYALDYSRWQQNLVGVLQIDMVYQEDQKILDPVIELTLDCHLAYSDKDKGGSKTPWQYYAHSEVKRYMECTFNDEPHSEKNGYPYNCGMVPLFELGSLHHDYYLLNLRLPFNRTANKNVGLSRVEDIYLHTIHMNGGFTKVWVALKTFFFPIIIGIMVWFWNRVHILNRTPALLEYMLMSLGGTLAFLNLPLEYLTLTFEMPYMLVLSDIRQGVFYAMLLSFWLIFAGEHMLIQDHGEKNSLKLYWKHLSTIVVGCFCLLIFDLCERGVQLVNPFYSIWVTPIGTNLALSFIILAGISACIYFIFLCYMIWKVFRNISLKRAVLPSMSQARRLHYEGIIYRFNFLMLATVVCAAVTVISFILSQVSEGQNKWDENMDIELSSALHTGVYGMWNVYICAMLMLYAPSHKQWPDDPICNDGEEVEFSRLPTEGTANEISSLTSFAAKTSMD
;
A
#
# COMPACT_ATOMS: atom_id res chain seq x y z
N MET A 1 -20.80 -32.11 -15.74
CA MET A 1 -20.09 -31.52 -14.57
C MET A 1 -20.84 -30.28 -14.12
N PRO A 2 -21.05 -30.00 -12.82
CA PRO A 2 -21.72 -28.76 -12.40
C PRO A 2 -20.89 -27.53 -12.82
N GLY A 3 -21.48 -26.60 -13.56
CA GLY A 3 -20.87 -25.31 -13.90
C GLY A 3 -20.74 -24.41 -12.66
N THR A 4 -20.00 -23.30 -12.77
CA THR A 4 -20.02 -22.28 -11.70
C THR A 4 -21.31 -21.48 -11.75
N ILE A 5 -21.56 -20.73 -10.68
CA ILE A 5 -22.70 -19.80 -10.61
C ILE A 5 -22.68 -18.83 -11.79
N LEU A 6 -21.51 -18.32 -12.19
CA LEU A 6 -21.36 -17.40 -13.33
C LEU A 6 -21.85 -17.98 -14.67
N GLU A 7 -21.68 -19.29 -14.91
CA GLU A 7 -22.15 -19.93 -16.14
C GLU A 7 -23.65 -20.20 -16.15
N ASN A 8 -24.21 -20.51 -14.99
CA ASN A 8 -25.60 -20.95 -14.86
C ASN A 8 -26.57 -19.81 -14.53
N LEU A 9 -26.06 -18.59 -14.31
CA LEU A 9 -26.88 -17.44 -14.01
C LEU A 9 -27.51 -16.86 -15.28
N SER A 10 -28.81 -16.59 -15.24
CA SER A 10 -29.46 -15.79 -16.29
C SER A 10 -28.90 -14.36 -16.26
N GLY A 11 -28.71 -13.74 -17.44
CA GLY A 11 -28.26 -12.35 -17.56
C GLY A 11 -29.07 -11.35 -16.74
N LYS A 12 -30.37 -11.61 -16.51
CA LYS A 12 -31.21 -10.78 -15.62
C LYS A 12 -30.74 -10.84 -14.16
N LYS A 13 -30.44 -12.04 -13.65
CA LYS A 13 -29.94 -12.23 -12.28
C LYS A 13 -28.53 -11.66 -12.13
N LEU A 14 -27.71 -11.76 -13.17
CA LEU A 14 -26.35 -11.24 -13.17
C LEU A 14 -26.37 -9.72 -13.13
N SER A 15 -27.24 -9.11 -13.94
CA SER A 15 -27.46 -7.66 -13.93
C SER A 15 -27.86 -7.18 -12.53
N VAL A 16 -28.84 -7.83 -11.89
CA VAL A 16 -29.25 -7.48 -10.51
C VAL A 16 -28.08 -7.57 -9.52
N LEU A 17 -27.29 -8.66 -9.56
CA LEU A 17 -26.13 -8.80 -8.68
C LEU A 17 -25.10 -7.68 -8.93
N VAL A 18 -24.78 -7.39 -10.18
CA VAL A 18 -23.83 -6.33 -10.55
C VAL A 18 -24.34 -4.96 -10.12
N THR A 19 -25.64 -4.68 -10.29
CA THR A 19 -26.25 -3.42 -9.81
C THR A 19 -26.15 -3.28 -8.29
N VAL A 20 -26.39 -4.36 -7.53
CA VAL A 20 -26.24 -4.35 -6.07
C VAL A 20 -24.79 -4.10 -5.65
N LEU A 21 -23.83 -4.74 -6.32
CA LEU A 21 -22.40 -4.53 -6.05
C LEU A 21 -21.96 -3.10 -6.40
N LEU A 22 -22.47 -2.54 -7.50
CA LEU A 22 -22.19 -1.16 -7.91
C LEU A 22 -22.83 -0.15 -6.93
N ALA A 23 -24.04 -0.42 -6.44
CA ALA A 23 -24.67 0.40 -5.41
C ALA A 23 -23.88 0.36 -4.09
N CYS A 24 -23.36 -0.81 -3.70
CA CYS A 24 -22.46 -0.96 -2.55
C CYS A 24 -21.16 -0.16 -2.76
N GLN A 25 -20.62 -0.16 -3.98
CA GLN A 25 -19.43 0.62 -4.33
C GLN A 25 -19.67 2.13 -4.25
N ILE A 26 -20.79 2.61 -4.80
CA ILE A 26 -21.20 4.02 -4.67
C ILE A 26 -21.37 4.37 -3.18
N GLY A 27 -21.96 3.48 -2.38
CA GLY A 27 -22.05 3.63 -0.93
C GLY A 27 -20.68 3.85 -0.26
N CYS A 28 -19.64 3.13 -0.68
CA CYS A 28 -18.28 3.30 -0.13
C CYS A 28 -17.66 4.66 -0.46
N PHE A 29 -17.93 5.20 -1.66
CA PHE A 29 -17.52 6.55 -2.04
C PHE A 29 -18.28 7.62 -1.24
N LEU A 30 -19.60 7.46 -1.09
CA LEU A 30 -20.43 8.38 -0.31
C LEU A 30 -20.02 8.41 1.17
N VAL A 31 -19.66 7.27 1.75
CA VAL A 31 -19.14 7.20 3.13
C VAL A 31 -17.83 7.98 3.27
N GLY A 32 -16.99 7.99 2.24
CA GLY A 32 -15.75 8.77 2.28
C GLY A 32 -15.94 10.27 2.14
N LEU A 33 -17.03 10.72 1.48
CA LEU A 33 -17.44 12.13 1.49
C LEU A 33 -17.96 12.59 2.87
N ILE A 34 -18.25 11.68 3.79
CA ILE A 34 -18.58 12.05 5.19
C ILE A 34 -17.30 12.13 6.03
N ALA A 35 -16.22 11.51 5.58
CA ALA A 35 -14.97 11.46 6.31
C ALA A 35 -14.11 12.71 6.02
N PRO A 36 -13.51 13.34 7.05
CA PRO A 36 -12.57 14.43 6.83
C PRO A 36 -11.34 13.94 6.06
N SER A 37 -10.49 14.88 5.65
CA SER A 37 -9.21 14.55 5.01
C SER A 37 -8.43 13.50 5.81
N PRO A 38 -7.69 12.58 5.15
CA PRO A 38 -7.00 11.50 5.86
C PRO A 38 -6.00 12.01 6.90
N ALA A 39 -5.25 13.07 6.58
CA ALA A 39 -4.26 13.66 7.46
C ALA A 39 -4.39 15.18 7.51
N THR A 40 -3.96 15.75 8.63
CA THR A 40 -3.81 17.19 8.82
C THR A 40 -2.38 17.50 9.24
N SER A 41 -1.86 18.61 8.72
CA SER A 41 -0.56 19.15 9.11
C SER A 41 -0.76 20.39 9.96
N GLN A 42 0.09 20.56 10.97
CA GLN A 42 0.12 21.73 11.82
C GLN A 42 1.57 22.21 11.98
N GLY A 43 1.86 23.44 11.57
CA GLY A 43 3.14 24.09 11.81
C GLY A 43 3.21 24.72 13.21
N ILE A 44 4.21 24.32 13.99
CA ILE A 44 4.43 24.81 15.34
C ILE A 44 5.79 25.51 15.41
N LEU A 45 5.80 26.81 15.72
CA LEU A 45 7.02 27.55 15.99
C LEU A 45 7.62 27.12 17.33
N SER A 46 8.92 26.80 17.32
CA SER A 46 9.65 26.47 18.54
C SER A 46 9.86 27.70 19.44
N THR A 47 9.80 27.48 20.75
CA THR A 47 10.18 28.50 21.74
C THR A 47 11.63 28.26 22.15
N VAL A 48 12.48 29.27 22.05
CA VAL A 48 13.90 29.14 22.40
C VAL A 48 14.11 29.46 23.87
N CYS A 49 14.55 28.45 24.62
CA CYS A 49 14.83 28.51 26.04
C CYS A 49 16.34 28.43 26.30
N VAL A 50 16.82 29.15 27.30
CA VAL A 50 18.23 29.11 27.72
C VAL A 50 18.43 28.08 28.83
N ASP A 51 19.39 27.18 28.62
CA ASP A 51 19.92 26.27 29.63
C ASP A 51 21.21 26.84 30.23
N HIS A 52 21.14 27.26 31.50
CA HIS A 52 22.30 27.75 32.24
C HIS A 52 23.32 26.67 32.61
N ASP A 53 22.95 25.39 32.56
CA ASP A 53 23.85 24.26 32.82
C ASP A 53 23.73 23.19 31.71
N PRO A 54 24.32 23.45 30.53
CA PRO A 54 24.24 22.53 29.39
C PRO A 54 25.08 21.26 29.59
N LYS A 55 25.91 21.19 30.64
CA LYS A 55 26.75 20.02 30.95
C LYS A 55 26.00 18.97 31.75
N ASN A 56 24.91 19.36 32.42
CA ASN A 56 24.03 18.40 33.07
C ASN A 56 23.27 17.58 32.01
N LYS A 57 23.49 16.26 32.02
CA LYS A 57 22.89 15.29 31.10
C LYS A 57 21.71 14.53 31.72
N ASP A 58 21.07 15.11 32.74
CA ASP A 58 19.86 14.52 33.34
C ASP A 58 18.75 14.39 32.29
N ILE A 59 18.42 13.15 31.94
CA ILE A 59 17.43 12.80 30.90
C ILE A 59 16.02 13.30 31.28
N ASN A 60 15.74 13.47 32.58
CA ASN A 60 14.44 13.92 33.09
C ASN A 60 14.31 15.44 33.23
N ARG A 61 15.27 16.21 32.71
CA ARG A 61 15.23 17.66 32.76
C ARG A 61 14.49 18.23 31.55
N TRP A 62 13.23 18.59 31.75
CA TRP A 62 12.35 19.07 30.69
C TRP A 62 12.21 20.59 30.70
N PHE A 63 12.48 21.22 29.55
CA PHE A 63 12.13 22.61 29.29
C PHE A 63 10.72 22.66 28.70
N THR A 64 9.86 23.50 29.27
CA THR A 64 8.50 23.72 28.77
C THR A 64 8.42 25.08 28.10
N ARG A 65 7.30 25.34 27.40
CA ARG A 65 7.08 26.64 26.76
C ARG A 65 7.21 27.79 27.75
N SER A 66 6.82 27.62 29.02
CA SER A 66 6.94 28.61 30.10
C SER A 66 8.31 28.59 30.79
N CYS A 67 9.41 28.46 30.03
CA CYS A 67 10.75 28.49 30.60
C CYS A 67 11.10 29.90 31.15
N PRO A 68 11.99 30.00 32.16
CA PRO A 68 12.27 31.26 32.86
C PRO A 68 12.89 32.35 31.97
N THR A 69 13.70 31.92 31.00
CA THR A 69 14.48 32.78 30.11
C THR A 69 14.22 32.37 28.66
N GLN A 70 13.30 33.09 28.01
CA GLN A 70 13.00 32.98 26.59
C GLN A 70 13.82 33.98 25.79
N VAL A 71 14.27 33.57 24.62
CA VAL A 71 15.10 34.38 23.73
C VAL A 71 14.46 34.39 22.34
N HIS A 72 14.42 35.55 21.70
CA HIS A 72 14.05 35.65 20.28
C HIS A 72 15.33 35.77 19.46
N LEU A 73 15.59 34.79 18.60
CA LEU A 73 16.81 34.72 17.78
C LEU A 73 16.89 35.83 16.71
N THR A 74 15.76 36.44 16.36
CA THR A 74 15.67 37.63 15.50
C THR A 74 16.41 38.82 16.12
N ASP A 75 16.31 39.00 17.44
CA ASP A 75 17.00 40.05 18.16
C ASP A 75 18.46 39.65 18.44
N ARG A 76 19.40 40.44 17.93
CA ARG A 76 20.83 40.20 18.12
C ARG A 76 21.28 40.49 19.55
N GLN A 77 20.55 41.31 20.30
CA GLN A 77 20.91 41.68 21.67
C GLN A 77 20.60 40.57 22.67
N SER A 78 19.57 39.78 22.39
CA SER A 78 19.07 38.69 23.25
C SER A 78 20.01 37.48 23.31
N THR A 79 20.90 37.33 22.32
CA THR A 79 21.82 36.21 22.16
C THR A 79 23.26 36.53 22.58
N ILE A 80 23.54 37.78 23.00
CA ILE A 80 24.89 38.21 23.36
C ILE A 80 25.35 37.51 24.66
N GLY A 81 26.45 36.76 24.57
CA GLY A 81 27.06 36.07 25.70
C GLY A 81 26.54 34.65 25.97
N LEU A 82 25.65 34.14 25.11
CA LEU A 82 25.17 32.75 25.15
C LEU A 82 25.99 31.86 24.22
N ASP A 83 26.24 30.62 24.65
CA ASP A 83 26.84 29.59 23.79
C ASP A 83 25.73 28.86 23.01
N ALA A 84 26.01 28.39 21.79
CA ALA A 84 25.03 27.67 20.97
C ALA A 84 24.49 26.41 21.68
N ASN A 85 25.33 25.75 22.48
CA ASN A 85 24.95 24.57 23.26
C ASN A 85 24.00 24.86 24.42
N SER A 86 23.85 26.13 24.81
CA SER A 86 22.92 26.55 25.87
C SER A 86 21.49 26.74 25.37
N LEU A 87 21.25 26.72 24.05
CA LEU A 87 19.94 26.96 23.48
C LEU A 87 19.16 25.64 23.34
N VAL A 88 17.91 25.64 23.81
CA VAL A 88 16.98 24.53 23.70
C VAL A 88 15.73 25.01 22.97
N PHE A 89 15.45 24.41 21.82
CA PHE A 89 14.24 24.65 21.04
C PHE A 89 13.13 23.74 21.59
N VAL A 90 12.14 24.35 22.19
CA VAL A 90 11.03 23.65 22.85
C VAL A 90 9.80 23.70 21.96
N VAL A 91 9.26 22.54 21.65
CA VAL A 91 8.02 22.38 20.91
C VAL A 91 7.05 21.52 21.72
N GLU A 92 5.92 22.10 22.10
CA GLU A 92 4.84 21.39 22.79
C GLU A 92 3.71 21.09 21.80
N MET A 93 3.31 19.83 21.76
CA MET A 93 2.33 19.27 20.82
C MET A 93 1.14 18.67 21.59
N PRO A 94 -0.11 18.95 21.19
CA PRO A 94 -0.53 19.82 20.09
C PRO A 94 -0.55 21.32 20.47
N LEU A 95 -0.74 22.19 19.48
CA LEU A 95 -0.80 23.64 19.69
C LEU A 95 -2.07 24.07 20.45
N TYR A 96 -2.03 25.25 21.09
CA TYR A 96 -3.19 25.94 21.70
C TYR A 96 -3.94 25.19 22.82
N ALA A 97 -3.22 24.40 23.63
CA ALA A 97 -3.81 23.66 24.77
C ALA A 97 -4.94 22.67 24.37
N LEU A 98 -4.98 22.28 23.10
CA LEU A 98 -5.74 21.14 22.64
C LEU A 98 -5.10 19.84 23.17
N ASP A 99 -5.84 18.74 23.15
CA ASP A 99 -5.35 17.40 23.43
C ASP A 99 -5.40 16.55 22.16
N TYR A 100 -4.40 15.67 22.01
CA TYR A 100 -4.52 14.61 21.04
C TYR A 100 -5.53 13.56 21.52
N SER A 101 -6.08 12.82 20.57
CA SER A 101 -6.92 11.67 20.83
C SER A 101 -6.27 10.41 20.25
N ARG A 102 -6.49 9.27 20.91
CA ARG A 102 -6.02 7.95 20.44
C ARG A 102 -6.61 7.51 19.10
N TRP A 103 -7.60 8.25 18.60
CA TRP A 103 -8.13 8.06 17.24
C TRP A 103 -7.19 8.59 16.18
N GLN A 104 -6.34 9.56 16.50
CA GLN A 104 -5.22 9.96 15.68
C GLN A 104 -4.16 8.87 15.88
N GLN A 105 -3.91 8.03 14.88
CA GLN A 105 -3.15 6.79 15.10
C GLN A 105 -1.63 6.99 15.04
N ASN A 106 -1.15 7.93 14.25
CA ASN A 106 0.27 8.16 14.01
C ASN A 106 0.62 9.65 14.10
N LEU A 107 1.89 9.93 14.33
CA LEU A 107 2.43 11.29 14.38
C LEU A 107 3.76 11.33 13.66
N VAL A 108 3.88 12.18 12.65
CA VAL A 108 5.12 12.44 11.92
C VAL A 108 5.55 13.87 12.21
N GLY A 109 6.81 14.06 12.58
CA GLY A 109 7.42 15.38 12.77
C GLY A 109 8.40 15.69 11.64
N VAL A 110 8.20 16.83 10.98
CA VAL A 110 9.11 17.35 9.95
C VAL A 110 9.57 18.74 10.36
N LEU A 111 10.88 18.96 10.39
CA LEU A 111 11.48 20.26 10.72
C LEU A 111 11.61 21.14 9.48
N GLN A 112 11.34 22.42 9.66
CA GLN A 112 11.71 23.48 8.74
C GLN A 112 12.58 24.47 9.52
N ILE A 113 13.81 24.67 9.06
CA ILE A 113 14.79 25.56 9.68
C ILE A 113 14.94 26.76 8.76
N ASP A 114 14.57 27.93 9.26
CA ASP A 114 14.70 29.17 8.53
C ASP A 114 16.06 29.79 8.87
N MET A 115 16.88 29.99 7.83
CA MET A 115 18.22 30.57 7.96
C MET A 115 18.34 31.83 7.13
N VAL A 116 19.17 32.75 7.59
CA VAL A 116 19.34 34.06 6.98
C VAL A 116 20.77 34.24 6.47
N TYR A 117 20.89 34.84 5.28
CA TYR A 117 22.17 35.17 4.69
C TYR A 117 22.92 36.25 5.48
N GLN A 118 24.19 35.95 5.75
CA GLN A 118 25.17 36.88 6.31
C GLN A 118 26.48 36.77 5.54
N GLU A 119 27.04 37.91 5.13
CA GLU A 119 28.29 37.98 4.33
C GLU A 119 29.47 37.22 4.96
N ASP A 120 29.62 37.26 6.27
CA ASP A 120 30.70 36.58 7.00
C ASP A 120 30.52 35.05 7.12
N GLN A 121 29.32 34.55 6.85
CA GLN A 121 28.89 33.16 7.06
C GLN A 121 28.13 32.62 5.85
N LYS A 122 28.66 32.87 4.65
CA LYS A 122 28.12 32.30 3.42
C LYS A 122 28.27 30.78 3.45
N ILE A 123 27.15 30.09 3.29
CA ILE A 123 27.12 28.64 3.04
C ILE A 123 27.78 28.38 1.68
N LEU A 124 28.88 27.63 1.69
CA LEU A 124 29.66 27.27 0.50
C LEU A 124 29.08 26.04 -0.21
N ASP A 125 28.64 25.06 0.57
CA ASP A 125 28.04 23.83 0.08
C ASP A 125 26.52 23.86 0.29
N PRO A 126 25.71 23.62 -0.75
CA PRO A 126 24.25 23.65 -0.60
C PRO A 126 23.72 22.53 0.31
N VAL A 127 24.48 21.43 0.47
CA VAL A 127 24.12 20.31 1.34
C VAL A 127 24.80 20.47 2.69
N ILE A 128 23.98 20.61 3.74
CA ILE A 128 24.41 20.85 5.11
C ILE A 128 24.15 19.60 5.95
N GLU A 129 25.17 19.14 6.67
CA GLU A 129 25.03 18.09 7.70
C GLU A 129 24.62 18.72 9.04
N LEU A 130 23.40 18.42 9.46
CA LEU A 130 22.84 18.81 10.75
C LEU A 130 23.00 17.67 11.75
N THR A 131 23.54 17.97 12.92
CA THR A 131 23.48 17.10 14.09
C THR A 131 22.42 17.64 15.04
N LEU A 132 21.37 16.86 15.30
CA LEU A 132 20.22 17.22 16.11
C LEU A 132 20.21 16.35 17.36
N ASP A 133 20.23 16.96 18.54
CA ASP A 133 20.03 16.25 19.80
C ASP A 133 18.56 16.40 20.23
N CYS A 134 17.80 15.31 20.12
CA CYS A 134 16.36 15.30 20.28
C CYS A 134 15.95 14.55 21.54
N HIS A 135 15.12 15.17 22.37
CA HIS A 135 14.48 14.53 23.51
C HIS A 135 12.97 14.67 23.38
N LEU A 136 12.27 13.54 23.39
CA LEU A 136 10.82 13.46 23.33
C LEU A 136 10.29 12.98 24.68
N ALA A 137 9.32 13.72 25.21
CA ALA A 137 8.55 13.39 26.39
C ALA A 137 7.07 13.32 26.07
N TYR A 138 6.32 12.62 26.92
CA TYR A 138 4.87 12.58 26.88
C TYR A 138 4.27 12.98 28.23
N SER A 139 3.01 13.40 28.20
CA SER A 139 2.18 13.63 29.37
C SER A 139 0.74 13.30 29.03
N ASP A 140 0.02 12.78 30.01
CA ASP A 140 -1.41 12.49 29.91
C ASP A 140 -2.23 13.49 30.72
N LYS A 141 -3.53 13.50 30.46
CA LYS A 141 -4.51 14.29 31.21
C LYS A 141 -4.99 13.51 32.43
N ASP A 142 -4.81 14.10 33.61
CA ASP A 142 -5.35 13.54 34.85
C ASP A 142 -6.88 13.65 34.90
N LYS A 143 -7.50 12.89 35.81
CA LYS A 143 -8.96 12.95 36.08
C LYS A 143 -9.45 14.35 36.48
N GLY A 144 -8.54 15.20 36.99
CA GLY A 144 -8.81 16.61 37.32
C GLY A 144 -8.63 17.60 36.17
N GLY A 145 -8.25 17.14 34.97
CA GLY A 145 -8.01 17.97 33.79
C GLY A 145 -6.63 18.64 33.75
N SER A 146 -5.78 18.44 34.76
CA SER A 146 -4.39 18.89 34.77
C SER A 146 -3.48 17.93 34.00
N LYS A 147 -2.35 18.43 33.51
CA LYS A 147 -1.30 17.61 32.90
C LYS A 147 -0.51 16.87 33.99
N THR A 148 -0.24 15.59 33.76
CA THR A 148 0.75 14.83 34.55
C THR A 148 2.17 15.43 34.38
N PRO A 149 3.13 15.13 35.26
CA PRO A 149 4.52 15.51 34.99
C PRO A 149 5.05 14.85 33.72
N TRP A 150 5.87 15.57 32.96
CA TRP A 150 6.50 15.07 31.73
C TRP A 150 7.36 13.84 32.01
N GLN A 151 7.10 12.77 31.25
CA GLN A 151 7.84 11.52 31.33
C GLN A 151 8.65 11.30 30.06
N TYR A 152 9.78 10.63 30.20
CA TYR A 152 10.66 10.29 29.09
C TYR A 152 9.98 9.32 28.11
N TYR A 153 10.03 9.64 26.82
CA TYR A 153 9.63 8.73 25.73
C TYR A 153 10.86 8.17 25.00
N ALA A 154 11.62 9.06 24.35
CA ALA A 154 12.79 8.68 23.56
C ALA A 154 13.80 9.82 23.48
N HIS A 155 15.08 9.46 23.37
CA HIS A 155 16.18 10.39 23.14
C HIS A 155 17.15 9.78 22.13
N SER A 156 17.59 10.61 21.19
CA SER A 156 18.64 10.22 20.24
C SER A 156 19.33 11.46 19.70
N GLU A 157 20.66 11.40 19.60
CA GLU A 157 21.43 12.32 18.77
C GLU A 157 21.42 11.78 17.34
N VAL A 158 20.84 12.54 16.40
CA VAL A 158 20.65 12.12 15.01
C VAL A 158 21.31 13.07 14.03
N LYS A 159 21.80 12.50 12.94
CA LYS A 159 22.32 13.27 11.81
C LYS A 159 21.26 13.38 10.74
N ARG A 160 21.16 14.55 10.12
CA ARG A 160 20.24 14.83 9.01
C ARG A 160 20.95 15.68 7.97
N TYR A 161 20.48 15.60 6.74
CA TYR A 161 20.97 16.41 5.64
C TYR A 161 19.87 17.37 5.21
N MET A 162 20.25 18.61 4.98
CA MET A 162 19.38 19.69 4.55
C MET A 162 20.02 20.33 3.31
N GLU A 163 19.25 20.52 2.26
CA GLU A 163 19.70 21.27 1.08
C GLU A 163 19.16 22.69 1.17
N CYS A 164 20.05 23.69 1.12
CA CYS A 164 19.72 25.10 1.16
C CYS A 164 20.28 25.80 -0.07
N THR A 165 19.41 26.53 -0.74
CA THR A 165 19.76 27.34 -1.91
C THR A 165 19.49 28.80 -1.61
N PHE A 166 20.36 29.67 -2.13
CA PHE A 166 20.18 31.11 -2.04
C PHE A 166 19.91 31.63 -3.45
N ASN A 167 18.76 32.29 -3.64
CA ASN A 167 18.46 32.97 -4.89
C ASN A 167 19.33 34.22 -4.97
N ASP A 168 20.43 34.13 -5.71
CA ASP A 168 21.42 35.18 -5.91
C ASP A 168 20.90 36.27 -6.87
N GLU A 169 19.73 36.83 -6.61
CA GLU A 169 19.22 37.98 -7.36
C GLU A 169 20.13 39.21 -7.15
N PRO A 170 20.35 40.05 -8.18
CA PRO A 170 21.30 41.16 -8.13
C PRO A 170 20.73 42.37 -7.39
N HIS A 171 20.47 42.23 -6.09
CA HIS A 171 20.14 43.34 -5.19
C HIS A 171 21.34 43.68 -4.28
N SER A 172 21.52 44.97 -3.99
CA SER A 172 22.73 45.54 -3.38
C SER A 172 22.84 45.36 -1.86
N GLU A 173 21.80 44.83 -1.21
CA GLU A 173 21.83 44.48 0.22
C GLU A 173 21.30 43.06 0.36
N LYS A 174 22.19 42.09 0.58
CA LYS A 174 21.84 40.65 0.68
C LYS A 174 21.75 40.16 2.12
N ASN A 175 22.31 40.90 3.07
CA ASN A 175 22.25 40.58 4.49
C ASN A 175 20.80 40.64 4.98
N GLY A 176 20.31 39.57 5.60
CA GLY A 176 18.93 39.51 6.07
C GLY A 176 17.97 38.72 5.18
N TYR A 177 18.39 38.29 3.98
CA TYR A 177 17.52 37.49 3.11
C TYR A 177 17.50 36.01 3.51
N PRO A 178 16.33 35.35 3.52
CA PRO A 178 16.22 33.95 3.91
C PRO A 178 16.80 33.01 2.84
N TYR A 179 17.39 31.92 3.29
CA TYR A 179 17.73 30.77 2.45
C TYR A 179 16.46 29.95 2.17
N ASN A 180 16.36 29.41 0.96
CA ASN A 180 15.34 28.42 0.64
C ASN A 180 15.88 27.03 0.97
N CYS A 181 15.50 26.53 2.15
CA CYS A 181 15.94 25.25 2.69
C CYS A 181 14.85 24.18 2.57
N GLY A 182 15.28 22.97 2.22
CA GLY A 182 14.42 21.78 2.22
C GLY A 182 13.98 21.38 3.63
N MET A 183 12.81 20.76 3.73
CA MET A 183 12.30 20.22 4.99
C MET A 183 13.08 18.98 5.43
N VAL A 184 13.28 18.80 6.74
CA VAL A 184 14.05 17.70 7.32
C VAL A 184 13.13 16.77 8.10
N PRO A 185 12.94 15.50 7.69
CA PRO A 185 12.14 14.55 8.48
C PRO A 185 12.83 14.29 9.82
N LEU A 186 12.11 14.38 10.93
CA LEU A 186 12.67 14.27 12.27
C LEU A 186 12.33 12.93 12.93
N PHE A 187 11.04 12.64 13.09
CA PHE A 187 10.55 11.44 13.75
C PHE A 187 9.24 10.94 13.17
N GLU A 188 8.97 9.65 13.35
CA GLU A 188 7.70 9.01 13.04
C GLU A 188 7.28 8.10 14.20
N LEU A 189 6.14 8.41 14.83
CA LEU A 189 5.53 7.59 15.87
C LEU A 189 4.42 6.74 15.25
N GLY A 190 4.56 5.43 15.41
CA GLY A 190 3.58 4.46 14.90
C GLY A 190 2.31 4.32 15.74
N SER A 191 2.28 4.93 16.93
CA SER A 191 1.10 5.04 17.78
C SER A 191 1.11 6.40 18.46
N LEU A 192 0.01 7.15 18.34
CA LEU A 192 -0.22 8.35 19.13
C LEU A 192 -1.22 7.98 20.25
N HIS A 193 -0.66 7.62 21.42
CA HIS A 193 -1.43 7.13 22.56
C HIS A 193 -1.65 8.19 23.65
N HIS A 194 -0.69 9.09 23.82
CA HIS A 194 -0.70 10.12 24.86
C HIS A 194 -1.35 11.41 24.39
N ASP A 195 -1.84 12.19 25.35
CA ASP A 195 -2.61 13.41 25.05
C ASP A 195 -1.69 14.58 24.67
N TYR A 196 -0.48 14.64 25.25
CA TYR A 196 0.49 15.70 25.04
C TYR A 196 1.90 15.14 24.81
N TYR A 197 2.64 15.79 23.92
CA TYR A 197 4.04 15.48 23.64
C TYR A 197 4.89 16.76 23.73
N LEU A 198 6.12 16.61 24.19
CA LEU A 198 7.09 17.69 24.33
C LEU A 198 8.39 17.28 23.65
N LEU A 199 8.82 18.06 22.68
CA LEU A 199 10.08 17.90 21.98
C LEU A 199 11.05 19.00 22.41
N ASN A 200 12.14 18.60 23.05
CA ASN A 200 13.30 19.45 23.28
C ASN A 200 14.36 19.11 22.24
N LEU A 201 14.63 20.07 21.36
CA LEU A 201 15.61 19.96 20.30
C LEU A 201 16.81 20.85 20.63
N ARG A 202 18.02 20.31 20.48
CA ARG A 202 19.28 21.05 20.61
C ARG A 202 20.10 20.90 19.34
N LEU A 203 20.82 21.96 19.00
CA LEU A 203 21.79 22.00 17.91
C LEU A 203 23.20 22.04 18.50
N PRO A 204 23.79 20.88 18.88
CA PRO A 204 25.09 20.85 19.51
C PRO A 204 26.17 21.42 18.56
N PHE A 205 26.89 22.43 19.01
CA PHE A 205 28.02 23.01 18.30
C PHE A 205 29.33 22.46 18.87
N ASN A 206 30.12 21.81 18.02
CA ASN A 206 31.45 21.35 18.42
C ASN A 206 32.43 21.38 17.25
N ARG A 207 33.44 22.26 17.35
CA ARG A 207 34.48 22.43 16.34
C ARG A 207 35.44 21.24 16.24
N THR A 208 35.72 20.50 17.32
CA THR A 208 36.65 19.36 17.27
C THR A 208 36.00 18.13 16.65
N ALA A 209 34.69 17.97 16.84
CA ALA A 209 33.90 16.87 16.31
C ALA A 209 33.21 17.21 14.97
N ASN A 210 33.49 18.39 14.40
CA ASN A 210 32.82 18.92 13.21
C ASN A 210 31.28 18.85 13.27
N LYS A 211 30.70 19.11 14.45
CA LYS A 211 29.23 19.14 14.63
C LYS A 211 28.70 20.55 14.41
N ASN A 212 27.76 20.69 13.46
CA ASN A 212 27.07 21.94 13.15
C ASN A 212 28.02 23.12 12.88
N VAL A 213 29.19 22.84 12.28
CA VAL A 213 30.16 23.86 11.89
C VAL A 213 29.77 24.40 10.51
N GLY A 214 29.73 25.72 10.34
CA GLY A 214 29.40 26.34 9.06
C GLY A 214 27.91 26.54 8.81
N LEU A 215 27.06 26.37 9.84
CA LEU A 215 25.69 26.87 9.79
C LEU A 215 25.70 28.41 9.75
N SER A 216 24.89 28.98 8.86
CA SER A 216 24.61 30.41 8.88
C SER A 216 23.70 30.74 10.06
N ARG A 217 23.24 32.00 10.15
CA ARG A 217 22.35 32.41 11.24
C ARG A 217 20.99 31.72 11.11
N VAL A 218 20.65 30.88 12.08
CA VAL A 218 19.30 30.32 12.25
C VAL A 218 18.41 31.38 12.89
N GLU A 219 17.29 31.69 12.23
CA GLU A 219 16.31 32.66 12.72
C GLU A 219 15.21 31.97 13.50
N ASP A 220 14.54 30.99 12.89
CA ASP A 220 13.45 30.26 13.52
C ASP A 220 13.49 28.78 13.14
N ILE A 221 12.89 27.94 13.99
CA ILE A 221 12.69 26.53 13.71
C ILE A 221 11.21 26.21 13.88
N TYR A 222 10.59 25.73 12.81
CA TYR A 222 9.23 25.22 12.79
C TYR A 222 9.23 23.69 12.80
N LEU A 223 8.34 23.10 13.59
CA LEU A 223 8.00 21.69 13.52
C LEU A 223 6.63 21.56 12.89
N HIS A 224 6.57 20.97 11.70
CA HIS A 224 5.34 20.54 11.06
C HIS A 224 4.98 19.15 11.56
N THR A 225 3.92 19.05 12.35
CA THR A 225 3.38 17.78 12.83
C THR A 225 2.27 17.32 11.91
N ILE A 226 2.39 16.12 11.38
CA ILE A 226 1.38 15.49 10.52
C ILE A 226 0.79 14.31 11.30
N HIS A 227 -0.52 14.31 11.50
CA HIS A 227 -1.22 13.21 12.17
C HIS A 227 -2.43 12.77 11.35
N MET A 228 -2.77 11.48 11.42
CA MET A 228 -4.00 10.99 10.81
C MET A 228 -5.22 11.54 11.56
N ASN A 229 -6.25 11.96 10.82
CA ASN A 229 -7.44 12.54 11.41
C ASN A 229 -8.31 11.48 12.09
N GLY A 230 -8.65 11.71 13.37
CA GLY A 230 -9.45 10.75 14.13
C GLY A 230 -10.85 10.51 13.55
N GLY A 231 -11.44 11.50 12.87
CA GLY A 231 -12.70 11.34 12.13
C GLY A 231 -12.57 10.35 10.96
N PHE A 232 -11.50 10.48 10.18
CA PHE A 232 -11.20 9.56 9.08
C PHE A 232 -10.93 8.15 9.62
N THR A 233 -10.15 8.02 10.69
CA THR A 233 -9.88 6.73 11.34
C THR A 233 -11.16 6.04 11.82
N LYS A 234 -12.11 6.77 12.40
CA LYS A 234 -13.42 6.19 12.81
C LYS A 234 -14.17 5.60 11.62
N VAL A 235 -14.24 6.33 10.50
CA VAL A 235 -14.91 5.85 9.27
C VAL A 235 -14.16 4.65 8.70
N TRP A 236 -12.82 4.71 8.66
CA TRP A 236 -11.97 3.64 8.17
C TRP A 236 -12.14 2.32 8.93
N VAL A 237 -12.12 2.40 10.27
CA VAL A 237 -12.31 1.23 11.14
C VAL A 237 -13.75 0.72 11.08
N ALA A 238 -14.74 1.59 10.95
CA ALA A 238 -16.13 1.18 10.74
C ALA A 238 -16.31 0.40 9.42
N LEU A 239 -15.66 0.86 8.34
CA LEU A 239 -15.69 0.19 7.04
C LEU A 239 -15.05 -1.21 7.11
N LYS A 240 -13.89 -1.33 7.78
CA LYS A 240 -13.24 -2.62 8.09
C LYS A 240 -14.17 -3.56 8.86
N THR A 241 -14.80 -3.04 9.91
CA THR A 241 -15.72 -3.79 10.78
C THR A 241 -16.98 -4.24 10.03
N PHE A 242 -17.46 -3.47 9.06
CA PHE A 242 -18.59 -3.84 8.21
C PHE A 242 -18.23 -4.97 7.23
N PHE A 243 -17.10 -4.85 6.51
CA PHE A 243 -16.71 -5.84 5.50
C PHE A 243 -16.18 -7.14 6.09
N PHE A 244 -15.50 -7.10 7.24
CA PHE A 244 -14.90 -8.28 7.87
C PHE A 244 -15.87 -9.47 8.04
N PRO A 245 -17.04 -9.33 8.72
CA PRO A 245 -17.97 -10.44 8.89
C PRO A 245 -18.61 -10.89 7.57
N ILE A 246 -18.82 -9.97 6.62
CA ILE A 246 -19.38 -10.29 5.29
C ILE A 246 -18.42 -11.20 4.53
N ILE A 247 -17.13 -10.85 4.50
CA ILE A 247 -16.09 -11.65 3.82
C ILE A 247 -15.99 -13.04 4.46
N ILE A 248 -15.92 -13.12 5.80
CA ILE A 248 -15.87 -14.41 6.51
C ILE A 248 -17.10 -15.26 6.19
N GLY A 249 -18.31 -14.67 6.21
CA GLY A 249 -19.55 -15.38 5.88
C GLY A 249 -19.55 -15.93 4.44
N ILE A 250 -19.12 -15.13 3.47
CA ILE A 250 -19.03 -15.55 2.06
C ILE A 250 -17.96 -16.62 1.87
N MET A 251 -16.82 -16.52 2.56
CA MET A 251 -15.77 -17.54 2.51
C MET A 251 -16.23 -18.89 3.06
N VAL A 252 -16.87 -18.90 4.23
CA VAL A 252 -17.43 -20.12 4.82
C VAL A 252 -18.49 -20.72 3.90
N TRP A 253 -19.37 -19.89 3.32
CA TRP A 253 -20.35 -20.34 2.35
C TRP A 253 -19.71 -20.94 1.09
N PHE A 254 -18.70 -20.27 0.52
CA PHE A 254 -17.98 -20.74 -0.67
C PHE A 254 -17.30 -22.09 -0.39
N TRP A 255 -16.62 -22.20 0.75
CA TRP A 255 -15.89 -23.42 1.12
C TRP A 255 -16.82 -24.60 1.37
N ASN A 256 -17.95 -24.37 2.04
CA ASN A 256 -18.99 -25.39 2.21
C ASN A 256 -19.52 -25.87 0.85
N ARG A 257 -19.73 -24.96 -0.11
CA ARG A 257 -20.18 -25.34 -1.46
C ARG A 257 -19.14 -26.17 -2.21
N VAL A 258 -17.86 -25.85 -2.06
CA VAL A 258 -16.76 -26.61 -2.68
C VAL A 258 -16.68 -28.03 -2.10
N HIS A 259 -16.80 -28.19 -0.78
CA HIS A 259 -16.72 -29.50 -0.12
C HIS A 259 -17.89 -30.44 -0.38
N ILE A 260 -19.06 -29.92 -0.78
CA ILE A 260 -20.22 -30.76 -1.14
C ILE A 260 -19.97 -31.53 -2.45
N LEU A 261 -19.03 -31.11 -3.30
CA LEU A 261 -18.73 -31.81 -4.55
C LEU A 261 -17.84 -33.03 -4.27
N ASN A 262 -18.16 -34.17 -4.90
CA ASN A 262 -17.37 -35.42 -4.84
C ASN A 262 -16.02 -35.36 -5.60
N ARG A 263 -15.38 -34.18 -5.69
CA ARG A 263 -14.09 -33.96 -6.37
C ARG A 263 -13.11 -33.25 -5.44
N THR A 264 -11.81 -33.41 -5.69
CA THR A 264 -10.79 -32.56 -5.06
C THR A 264 -10.94 -31.12 -5.55
N PRO A 265 -10.86 -30.10 -4.67
CA PRO A 265 -10.96 -28.70 -5.07
C PRO A 265 -9.92 -28.32 -6.12
N ALA A 266 -10.30 -27.43 -7.05
CA ALA A 266 -9.41 -26.93 -8.09
C ALA A 266 -8.39 -25.93 -7.54
N LEU A 267 -7.27 -25.74 -8.25
CA LEU A 267 -6.25 -24.77 -7.85
C LEU A 267 -6.83 -23.35 -7.72
N LEU A 268 -7.70 -22.94 -8.66
CA LEU A 268 -8.42 -21.66 -8.60
C LEU A 268 -9.26 -21.50 -7.32
N GLU A 269 -9.93 -22.56 -6.86
CA GLU A 269 -10.77 -22.54 -5.64
C GLU A 269 -9.89 -22.35 -4.38
N TYR A 270 -8.72 -23.01 -4.32
CA TYR A 270 -7.73 -22.78 -3.26
C TYR A 270 -7.17 -21.35 -3.28
N MET A 271 -6.84 -20.83 -4.47
CA MET A 271 -6.31 -19.48 -4.61
C MET A 271 -7.35 -18.41 -4.23
N LEU A 272 -8.62 -18.60 -4.59
CA LEU A 272 -9.72 -17.72 -4.17
C LEU A 272 -9.93 -17.75 -2.65
N MET A 273 -9.84 -18.92 -2.01
CA MET A 273 -9.88 -19.00 -0.56
C MET A 273 -8.70 -18.30 0.11
N SER A 274 -7.50 -18.47 -0.42
CA SER A 274 -6.32 -17.78 0.09
C SER A 274 -6.43 -16.26 -0.08
N LEU A 275 -6.97 -15.79 -1.22
CA LEU A 275 -7.20 -14.37 -1.49
C LEU A 275 -8.29 -13.77 -0.59
N GLY A 276 -9.38 -14.50 -0.36
CA GLY A 276 -10.38 -14.14 0.63
C GLY A 276 -9.79 -14.08 2.05
N GLY A 277 -8.92 -15.03 2.40
CA GLY A 277 -8.25 -15.09 3.69
C GLY A 277 -7.32 -13.90 3.94
N THR A 278 -6.51 -13.51 2.94
CA THR A 278 -5.66 -12.33 3.07
C THR A 278 -6.45 -11.03 3.09
N LEU A 279 -7.57 -10.94 2.36
CA LEU A 279 -8.48 -9.80 2.49
C LEU A 279 -9.15 -9.73 3.87
N ALA A 280 -9.60 -10.87 4.41
CA ALA A 280 -10.12 -10.94 5.77
C ALA A 280 -9.07 -10.52 6.80
N PHE A 281 -7.81 -10.95 6.61
CA PHE A 281 -6.69 -10.51 7.43
C PHE A 281 -6.43 -9.01 7.30
N LEU A 282 -6.63 -8.39 6.14
CA LEU A 282 -6.53 -6.93 5.92
C LEU A 282 -7.71 -6.14 6.51
N ASN A 283 -8.89 -6.76 6.61
CA ASN A 283 -10.10 -6.14 7.16
C ASN A 283 -10.27 -6.31 8.67
N LEU A 284 -9.46 -7.15 9.31
CA LEU A 284 -9.50 -7.34 10.76
C LEU A 284 -9.30 -5.99 11.49
N PRO A 285 -10.28 -5.49 12.28
CA PRO A 285 -10.22 -4.15 12.87
C PRO A 285 -9.36 -4.12 14.13
N LEU A 286 -8.05 -4.39 13.98
CA LEU A 286 -7.07 -4.37 15.07
C LEU A 286 -6.86 -2.97 15.66
N GLU A 287 -7.20 -1.94 14.90
CA GLU A 287 -7.16 -0.54 15.27
C GLU A 287 -7.99 -0.23 16.52
N TYR A 288 -9.03 -1.01 16.86
CA TYR A 288 -9.75 -0.82 18.12
C TYR A 288 -8.86 -1.08 19.34
N LEU A 289 -7.88 -1.97 19.23
CA LEU A 289 -6.97 -2.30 20.33
C LEU A 289 -6.02 -1.14 20.65
N THR A 290 -5.72 -0.28 19.67
CA THR A 290 -4.82 0.87 19.86
C THR A 290 -5.43 1.96 20.75
N LEU A 291 -6.76 1.96 20.93
CA LEU A 291 -7.46 2.87 21.84
C LEU A 291 -7.21 2.52 23.32
N THR A 292 -6.98 1.23 23.60
CA THR A 292 -6.76 0.72 24.97
C THR A 292 -5.31 0.47 25.28
N PHE A 293 -4.53 0.03 24.29
CA PHE A 293 -3.12 -0.32 24.46
C PHE A 293 -2.26 0.51 23.51
N GLU A 294 -1.12 0.96 23.99
CA GLU A 294 -0.10 1.54 23.13
C GLU A 294 0.52 0.45 22.24
N MET A 295 0.36 0.57 20.93
CA MET A 295 0.82 -0.42 19.95
C MET A 295 1.69 0.26 18.88
N PRO A 296 2.97 0.55 19.16
CA PRO A 296 3.83 1.30 18.25
C PRO A 296 4.09 0.56 16.92
N TYR A 297 3.93 -0.77 16.90
CA TYR A 297 4.12 -1.61 15.70
C TYR A 297 2.94 -1.60 14.72
N MET A 298 1.90 -0.79 14.95
CA MET A 298 0.69 -0.80 14.14
C MET A 298 0.94 -0.46 12.66
N LEU A 299 1.83 0.50 12.36
CA LEU A 299 2.19 0.85 10.98
C LEU A 299 2.82 -0.35 10.27
N VAL A 300 3.87 -0.93 10.86
CA VAL A 300 4.57 -2.11 10.32
C VAL A 300 3.59 -3.27 10.08
N LEU A 301 2.69 -3.51 11.04
CA LEU A 301 1.69 -4.56 10.90
C LEU A 301 0.70 -4.27 9.76
N SER A 302 0.29 -3.02 9.58
CA SER A 302 -0.57 -2.60 8.48
C SER A 302 0.12 -2.79 7.12
N ASP A 303 1.40 -2.43 7.00
CA ASP A 303 2.17 -2.61 5.77
C ASP A 303 2.33 -4.09 5.42
N ILE A 304 2.67 -4.94 6.41
CA ILE A 304 2.77 -6.39 6.23
C ILE A 304 1.43 -6.97 5.75
N ARG A 305 0.31 -6.54 6.35
CA ARG A 305 -1.04 -6.98 5.94
C ARG A 305 -1.35 -6.61 4.50
N GLN A 306 -1.04 -5.38 4.10
CA GLN A 306 -1.22 -4.89 2.73
C GLN A 306 -0.31 -5.63 1.74
N GLY A 307 0.97 -5.78 2.08
CA GLY A 307 1.96 -6.49 1.26
C GLY A 307 1.57 -7.95 1.02
N VAL A 308 1.09 -8.66 2.05
CA VAL A 308 0.60 -10.04 1.92
C VAL A 308 -0.64 -10.12 1.02
N PHE A 309 -1.57 -9.16 1.15
CA PHE A 309 -2.72 -9.08 0.26
C PHE A 309 -2.32 -8.85 -1.21
N TYR A 310 -1.43 -7.89 -1.48
CA TYR A 310 -0.94 -7.62 -2.83
C TYR A 310 -0.18 -8.80 -3.43
N ALA A 311 0.69 -9.45 -2.66
CA ALA A 311 1.40 -10.66 -3.10
C ALA A 311 0.42 -11.76 -3.55
N MET A 312 -0.65 -11.99 -2.77
CA MET A 312 -1.67 -12.97 -3.11
C MET A 312 -2.53 -12.56 -4.31
N LEU A 313 -2.87 -11.27 -4.44
CA LEU A 313 -3.64 -10.76 -5.57
C LEU A 313 -2.87 -10.91 -6.90
N LEU A 314 -1.59 -10.52 -6.92
CA LEU A 314 -0.73 -10.68 -8.10
C LEU A 314 -0.52 -12.15 -8.47
N SER A 315 -0.37 -13.01 -7.45
CA SER A 315 -0.28 -14.46 -7.63
C SER A 315 -1.56 -15.05 -8.20
N PHE A 316 -2.73 -14.60 -7.72
CA PHE A 316 -4.04 -15.00 -8.21
C PHE A 316 -4.21 -14.65 -9.69
N TRP A 317 -3.89 -13.43 -10.12
CA TRP A 317 -4.02 -13.04 -11.54
C TRP A 317 -3.12 -13.86 -12.47
N LEU A 318 -1.90 -14.16 -12.03
CA LEU A 318 -0.97 -14.98 -12.81
C LEU A 318 -1.47 -16.41 -12.97
N ILE A 319 -1.89 -17.04 -11.86
CA ILE A 319 -2.43 -18.40 -11.89
C ILE A 319 -3.74 -18.44 -12.68
N PHE A 320 -4.60 -17.44 -12.53
CA PHE A 320 -5.84 -17.32 -13.30
C PHE A 320 -5.58 -17.27 -14.81
N ALA A 321 -4.69 -16.38 -15.27
CA ALA A 321 -4.30 -16.31 -16.67
C ALA A 321 -3.64 -17.62 -17.15
N GLY A 322 -2.84 -18.25 -16.28
CA GLY A 322 -2.19 -19.53 -16.53
C GLY A 322 -3.15 -20.69 -16.73
N GLU A 323 -4.14 -20.87 -15.87
CA GLU A 323 -5.09 -21.98 -15.96
C GLU A 323 -5.96 -21.86 -17.22
N HIS A 324 -6.39 -20.64 -17.54
CA HIS A 324 -7.14 -20.37 -18.77
C HIS A 324 -6.31 -20.55 -20.06
N MET A 325 -4.98 -20.57 -19.98
CA MET A 325 -4.09 -20.93 -21.08
C MET A 325 -3.96 -22.46 -21.27
N LEU A 326 -3.86 -23.22 -20.16
CA LEU A 326 -3.50 -24.65 -20.17
C LEU A 326 -4.67 -25.63 -20.34
N ILE A 327 -5.92 -25.19 -20.21
CA ILE A 327 -7.11 -26.02 -20.51
C ILE A 327 -7.14 -26.49 -21.99
N GLN A 328 -6.16 -26.11 -22.81
CA GLN A 328 -6.05 -26.46 -24.22
C GLN A 328 -5.04 -27.59 -24.53
N ASP A 329 -4.06 -27.87 -23.67
CA ASP A 329 -2.98 -28.82 -23.95
C ASP A 329 -2.79 -29.80 -22.77
N HIS A 330 -3.39 -30.98 -22.90
CA HIS A 330 -3.24 -32.19 -22.05
C HIS A 330 -3.72 -32.12 -20.58
N GLY A 331 -4.49 -33.16 -20.20
CA GLY A 331 -5.16 -33.30 -18.90
C GLY A 331 -4.24 -33.64 -17.71
N GLU A 332 -3.12 -32.96 -17.55
CA GLU A 332 -2.34 -33.05 -16.31
C GLU A 332 -2.94 -32.16 -15.22
N LYS A 333 -3.00 -32.67 -13.98
CA LYS A 333 -3.49 -31.91 -12.83
C LYS A 333 -2.53 -30.74 -12.56
N ASN A 334 -3.01 -29.52 -12.75
CA ASN A 334 -2.24 -28.31 -12.45
C ASN A 334 -1.79 -28.33 -10.99
N SER A 335 -0.47 -28.28 -10.79
CA SER A 335 0.14 -28.11 -9.47
C SER A 335 0.85 -26.76 -9.40
N LEU A 336 0.91 -26.16 -8.22
CA LEU A 336 1.65 -24.92 -7.97
C LEU A 336 3.11 -25.00 -8.45
N LYS A 337 3.69 -26.20 -8.50
CA LYS A 337 5.06 -26.44 -8.98
C LYS A 337 5.27 -25.99 -10.42
N LEU A 338 4.24 -26.07 -11.28
CA LEU A 338 4.34 -25.63 -12.68
C LEU A 338 4.54 -24.11 -12.78
N TYR A 339 3.94 -23.35 -11.86
CA TYR A 339 4.02 -21.90 -11.80
C TYR A 339 5.15 -21.36 -10.91
N TRP A 340 5.92 -22.25 -10.27
CA TRP A 340 6.90 -21.85 -9.24
C TRP A 340 7.93 -20.83 -9.74
N LYS A 341 8.40 -20.96 -10.98
CA LYS A 341 9.35 -19.99 -11.58
C LYS A 341 8.77 -18.59 -11.76
N HIS A 342 7.46 -18.50 -11.95
CA HIS A 342 6.76 -17.23 -12.13
C HIS A 342 6.35 -16.63 -10.78
N LEU A 343 5.90 -17.49 -9.86
CA LEU A 343 5.57 -17.12 -8.49
C LEU A 343 6.82 -16.65 -7.72
N SER A 344 8.00 -17.24 -7.98
CA SER A 344 9.25 -16.84 -7.34
C SER A 344 9.60 -15.38 -7.60
N THR A 345 9.29 -14.83 -8.79
CA THR A 345 9.53 -13.41 -9.09
C THR A 345 8.70 -12.49 -8.17
N ILE A 346 7.43 -12.84 -7.93
CA ILE A 346 6.55 -12.09 -7.04
C ILE A 346 7.05 -12.20 -5.59
N VAL A 347 7.35 -13.42 -5.15
CA VAL A 347 7.84 -13.68 -3.78
C VAL A 347 9.13 -12.92 -3.51
N VAL A 348 10.09 -12.93 -4.44
CA VAL A 348 11.35 -12.19 -4.31
C VAL A 348 11.09 -10.69 -4.23
N GLY A 349 10.24 -10.13 -5.09
CA GLY A 349 9.88 -8.70 -5.06
C GLY A 349 9.25 -8.27 -3.74
N CYS A 350 8.23 -9.00 -3.28
CA CYS A 350 7.56 -8.74 -2.01
C CYS A 350 8.49 -8.94 -0.81
N PHE A 351 9.40 -9.91 -0.87
CA PHE A 351 10.39 -10.14 0.18
C PHE A 351 11.41 -9.00 0.27
N CYS A 352 11.82 -8.42 -0.87
CA CYS A 352 12.69 -7.24 -0.89
C CYS A 352 12.03 -6.02 -0.26
N LEU A 353 10.76 -5.76 -0.60
CA LEU A 353 9.98 -4.69 0.02
C LEU A 353 9.76 -4.93 1.52
N LEU A 354 9.47 -6.16 1.93
CA LEU A 354 9.32 -6.51 3.34
C LEU A 354 10.62 -6.25 4.13
N ILE A 355 11.78 -6.62 3.58
CA ILE A 355 13.07 -6.32 4.24
C ILE A 355 13.27 -4.81 4.35
N PHE A 356 12.98 -4.06 3.29
CA PHE A 356 13.06 -2.61 3.31
C PHE A 356 12.18 -2.00 4.41
N ASP A 357 10.91 -2.38 4.48
CA ASP A 357 9.96 -1.88 5.49
C ASP A 357 10.42 -2.26 6.91
N LEU A 358 10.95 -3.47 7.12
CA LEU A 358 11.49 -3.89 8.42
C LEU A 358 12.78 -3.13 8.78
N CYS A 359 13.63 -2.80 7.81
CA CYS A 359 14.86 -2.04 8.05
C CYS A 359 14.58 -0.55 8.34
N GLU A 360 13.53 0.03 7.77
CA GLU A 360 13.12 1.41 8.04
C GLU A 360 12.18 1.48 9.24
N ARG A 361 10.94 1.01 9.09
CA ARG A 361 9.88 1.11 10.10
C ARG A 361 10.06 0.16 11.27
N GLY A 362 10.72 -0.99 11.06
CA GLY A 362 11.01 -1.91 12.16
C GLY A 362 12.05 -1.36 13.16
N VAL A 363 13.05 -0.62 12.67
CA VAL A 363 14.05 0.04 13.55
C VAL A 363 13.45 1.29 14.22
N GLN A 364 12.53 1.98 13.55
CA GLN A 364 11.80 3.12 14.12
C GLN A 364 11.00 2.77 15.38
N LEU A 365 10.65 1.49 15.59
CA LEU A 365 9.98 1.04 16.82
C LEU A 365 10.86 1.21 18.07
N VAL A 366 12.17 1.11 17.93
CA VAL A 366 13.13 1.28 19.03
C VAL A 366 13.61 2.73 19.10
N ASN A 367 13.86 3.33 17.94
CA ASN A 367 14.29 4.73 17.85
C ASN A 367 13.41 5.49 16.84
N PRO A 368 12.44 6.31 17.30
CA PRO A 368 11.53 7.02 16.41
C PRO A 368 12.22 8.06 15.53
N PHE A 369 13.45 8.46 15.87
CA PHE A 369 14.25 9.41 15.10
C PHE A 369 15.12 8.74 14.03
N TYR A 370 15.12 7.40 13.94
CA TYR A 370 15.92 6.67 12.96
C TYR A 370 15.41 6.89 11.53
N SER A 371 16.35 6.97 10.58
CA SER A 371 16.06 6.97 9.15
C SER A 371 17.21 6.31 8.40
N ILE A 372 16.87 5.34 7.55
CA ILE A 372 17.84 4.59 6.75
C ILE A 372 18.57 5.47 5.73
N TRP A 373 17.92 6.57 5.31
CA TRP A 373 18.38 7.51 4.28
C TRP A 373 19.54 8.40 4.71
N VAL A 374 19.93 8.37 5.99
CA VAL A 374 21.01 9.19 6.53
C VAL A 374 22.38 8.57 6.24
N THR A 375 22.52 7.25 6.37
CA THR A 375 23.83 6.62 6.19
C THR A 375 24.04 6.23 4.73
N PRO A 376 25.23 6.46 4.13
CA PRO A 376 25.46 6.09 2.74
C PRO A 376 25.28 4.59 2.49
N ILE A 377 25.67 3.76 3.46
CA ILE A 377 25.48 2.30 3.41
C ILE A 377 23.98 1.96 3.46
N GLY A 378 23.22 2.59 4.37
CA GLY A 378 21.78 2.41 4.51
C GLY A 378 21.03 2.83 3.24
N THR A 379 21.31 4.02 2.70
CA THR A 379 20.71 4.53 1.46
C THR A 379 20.99 3.62 0.27
N ASN A 380 22.23 3.17 0.10
CA ASN A 380 22.58 2.25 -1.00
C ASN A 380 21.85 0.90 -0.87
N LEU A 381 21.71 0.38 0.34
CA LEU A 381 21.02 -0.87 0.62
C LEU A 381 19.50 -0.72 0.42
N ALA A 382 18.90 0.37 0.91
CA ALA A 382 17.50 0.71 0.69
C ALA A 382 17.17 0.83 -0.80
N LEU A 383 17.95 1.63 -1.53
CA LEU A 383 17.80 1.79 -2.98
C LEU A 383 17.96 0.46 -3.71
N SER A 384 18.89 -0.40 -3.28
CA SER A 384 19.08 -1.73 -3.88
C SER A 384 17.82 -2.60 -3.76
N PHE A 385 17.17 -2.63 -2.59
CA PHE A 385 15.92 -3.38 -2.39
C PHE A 385 14.76 -2.81 -3.21
N ILE A 386 14.61 -1.48 -3.26
CA ILE A 386 13.57 -0.81 -4.05
C ILE A 386 13.78 -1.09 -5.54
N ILE A 387 15.02 -0.98 -6.05
CA ILE A 387 15.35 -1.24 -7.45
C ILE A 387 15.09 -2.72 -7.79
N LEU A 388 15.49 -3.65 -6.93
CA LEU A 388 15.25 -5.08 -7.15
C LEU A 388 13.75 -5.41 -7.18
N ALA A 389 12.97 -4.82 -6.27
CA ALA A 389 11.52 -4.92 -6.28
C ALA A 389 10.92 -4.33 -7.57
N GLY A 390 11.37 -3.15 -8.00
CA GLY A 390 10.95 -2.52 -9.25
C GLY A 390 11.23 -3.37 -10.49
N ILE A 391 12.43 -3.94 -10.60
CA ILE A 391 12.80 -4.86 -11.70
C ILE A 391 11.89 -6.09 -11.68
N SER A 392 11.64 -6.68 -10.50
CA SER A 392 10.75 -7.84 -10.38
C SER A 392 9.31 -7.54 -10.80
N ALA A 393 8.80 -6.35 -10.45
CA ALA A 393 7.47 -5.89 -10.84
C ALA A 393 7.38 -5.66 -12.37
N CYS A 394 8.42 -5.07 -12.99
CA CYS A 394 8.49 -4.91 -14.44
C CYS A 394 8.49 -6.26 -15.18
N ILE A 395 9.30 -7.22 -14.71
CA ILE A 395 9.33 -8.57 -15.29
C ILE A 395 7.96 -9.25 -15.14
N TYR A 396 7.33 -9.13 -13.97
CA TYR A 396 5.99 -9.64 -13.73
C TYR A 396 4.96 -9.04 -14.69
N PHE A 397 4.98 -7.71 -14.87
CA PHE A 397 4.03 -7.02 -15.74
C PHE A 397 4.17 -7.44 -17.21
N ILE A 398 5.40 -7.49 -17.74
CA ILE A 398 5.67 -7.95 -19.11
C ILE A 398 5.17 -9.40 -19.29
N PHE A 399 5.44 -10.26 -18.31
CA PHE A 399 4.99 -11.64 -18.33
C PHE A 399 3.47 -11.77 -18.30
N LEU A 400 2.79 -11.01 -17.43
CA LEU A 400 1.33 -10.99 -17.35
C LEU A 400 0.72 -10.52 -18.68
N CYS A 401 1.23 -9.44 -19.28
CA CYS A 401 0.79 -8.97 -20.58
C CYS A 401 0.98 -10.02 -21.68
N TYR A 402 2.13 -10.70 -21.71
CA TYR A 402 2.39 -11.80 -22.65
C TYR A 402 1.39 -12.95 -22.48
N MET A 403 1.13 -13.38 -21.24
CA MET A 403 0.17 -14.44 -20.93
C MET A 403 -1.24 -14.05 -21.36
N ILE A 404 -1.68 -12.83 -21.05
CA ILE A 404 -2.99 -12.32 -21.45
C ILE A 404 -3.12 -12.27 -22.97
N TRP A 405 -2.11 -11.75 -23.68
CA TRP A 405 -2.09 -11.73 -25.14
C TRP A 405 -2.19 -13.14 -25.74
N LYS A 406 -1.45 -14.09 -25.19
CA LYS A 406 -1.49 -15.49 -25.62
C LYS A 406 -2.86 -16.11 -25.38
N VAL A 407 -3.49 -15.86 -24.23
CA VAL A 407 -4.85 -16.33 -23.93
C VAL A 407 -5.85 -15.74 -24.93
N PHE A 408 -5.81 -14.44 -25.21
CA PHE A 408 -6.70 -13.83 -26.21
C PHE A 408 -6.49 -14.41 -27.62
N ARG A 409 -5.24 -14.64 -28.03
CA ARG A 409 -4.93 -15.28 -29.31
C ARG A 409 -5.50 -16.70 -29.38
N ASN A 410 -5.31 -17.48 -28.33
CA ASN A 410 -5.82 -18.85 -28.22
C ASN A 410 -7.35 -18.90 -28.21
N ILE A 411 -8.01 -17.98 -27.50
CA ILE A 411 -9.47 -17.83 -27.53
C ILE A 411 -9.96 -17.50 -28.94
N SER A 412 -9.28 -16.58 -29.64
CA SER A 412 -9.63 -16.22 -31.02
C SER A 412 -9.56 -17.42 -31.97
N LEU A 413 -8.49 -18.21 -31.89
CA LEU A 413 -8.32 -19.42 -32.69
C LEU A 413 -9.38 -20.48 -32.37
N LYS A 414 -9.68 -20.74 -31.09
CA LYS A 414 -10.71 -21.70 -30.70
C LYS A 414 -12.11 -21.22 -31.08
N ARG A 415 -12.37 -19.91 -31.08
CA ARG A 415 -13.65 -19.34 -31.50
C ARG A 415 -13.98 -19.63 -32.95
N ALA A 416 -12.97 -19.71 -33.82
CA ALA A 416 -13.14 -20.11 -35.22
C ALA A 416 -13.55 -21.59 -35.39
N VAL A 417 -13.19 -22.46 -34.43
CA VAL A 417 -13.45 -23.92 -34.48
C VAL A 417 -14.68 -24.32 -33.65
N LEU A 418 -15.24 -23.43 -32.83
CA LEU A 418 -16.44 -23.68 -32.01
C LEU A 418 -17.66 -24.20 -32.80
N PRO A 419 -17.98 -23.73 -34.03
CA PRO A 419 -19.14 -24.21 -34.78
C PRO A 419 -19.07 -25.69 -35.19
N SER A 420 -17.87 -26.28 -35.26
CA SER A 420 -17.65 -27.66 -35.71
C SER A 420 -17.52 -28.67 -34.56
N MET A 421 -17.81 -28.28 -33.31
CA MET A 421 -17.73 -29.16 -32.14
C MET A 421 -19.12 -29.63 -31.68
N SER A 422 -19.17 -30.75 -30.95
CA SER A 422 -20.41 -31.23 -30.32
C SER A 422 -21.00 -30.21 -29.34
N GLN A 423 -22.32 -30.21 -29.21
CA GLN A 423 -23.07 -29.19 -28.47
C GLN A 423 -22.62 -29.06 -26.99
N ALA A 424 -22.45 -30.19 -26.29
CA ALA A 424 -21.98 -30.20 -24.90
C ALA A 424 -20.56 -29.62 -24.74
N ARG A 425 -19.65 -29.94 -25.67
CA ARG A 425 -18.26 -29.44 -25.66
C ARG A 425 -18.20 -27.96 -25.99
N ARG A 426 -19.01 -27.51 -26.96
CA ARG A 426 -19.14 -26.11 -27.35
C ARG A 426 -19.58 -25.24 -26.18
N LEU A 427 -20.65 -25.65 -25.49
CA LEU A 427 -21.19 -24.92 -24.35
C LEU A 427 -20.21 -24.81 -23.18
N HIS A 428 -19.44 -25.87 -22.90
CA HIS A 428 -18.39 -25.84 -21.89
C HIS A 428 -17.28 -24.83 -22.23
N TYR A 429 -16.81 -24.79 -23.48
CA TYR A 429 -15.80 -23.80 -23.90
C TYR A 429 -16.34 -22.37 -23.96
N GLU A 430 -17.57 -22.16 -24.42
CA GLU A 430 -18.23 -20.85 -24.38
C GLU A 430 -18.34 -20.32 -22.94
N GLY A 431 -18.66 -21.19 -21.97
CA GLY A 431 -18.66 -20.88 -20.54
C GLY A 431 -17.29 -20.42 -20.04
N ILE A 432 -16.23 -21.17 -20.33
CA ILE A 432 -14.85 -20.83 -19.92
C ILE A 432 -14.40 -19.49 -20.51
N ILE A 433 -14.69 -19.24 -21.79
CA ILE A 433 -14.35 -17.98 -22.46
C ILE A 433 -15.11 -16.81 -21.82
N TYR A 434 -16.39 -17.01 -21.50
CA TYR A 434 -17.20 -16.00 -20.84
C TYR A 434 -16.66 -15.63 -19.46
N ARG A 435 -16.30 -16.61 -18.63
CA ARG A 435 -15.69 -16.37 -17.31
C ARG A 435 -14.41 -15.55 -17.39
N PHE A 436 -13.52 -15.92 -18.32
CA PHE A 436 -12.26 -15.23 -18.53
C PHE A 436 -12.48 -13.77 -18.93
N ASN A 437 -13.31 -13.52 -19.94
CA ASN A 437 -13.59 -12.16 -20.42
C ASN A 437 -14.28 -11.30 -19.36
N PHE A 438 -15.22 -11.88 -18.60
CA PHE A 438 -15.89 -11.18 -17.51
C PHE A 438 -14.91 -10.76 -16.42
N LEU A 439 -14.05 -11.69 -15.96
CA LEU A 439 -13.05 -11.36 -14.94
C LEU A 439 -12.03 -10.35 -15.44
N MET A 440 -11.55 -10.52 -16.67
CA MET A 440 -10.57 -9.61 -17.27
C MET A 440 -11.12 -8.18 -17.34
N LEU A 441 -12.36 -8.02 -17.82
CA LEU A 441 -13.01 -6.71 -17.89
C LEU A 441 -13.16 -6.08 -16.50
N ALA A 442 -13.68 -6.84 -15.52
CA ALA A 442 -13.84 -6.35 -14.16
C ALA A 442 -12.51 -5.93 -13.53
N THR A 443 -11.45 -6.71 -13.75
CA THR A 443 -10.11 -6.44 -13.21
C THR A 443 -9.48 -5.20 -13.84
N VAL A 444 -9.59 -5.05 -15.17
CA VAL A 444 -9.08 -3.86 -15.87
C VAL A 444 -9.82 -2.59 -15.43
N VAL A 445 -11.15 -2.66 -15.25
CA VAL A 445 -11.93 -1.52 -14.74
C VAL A 445 -11.50 -1.17 -13.31
N CYS A 446 -11.35 -2.15 -12.42
CA CYS A 446 -10.89 -1.90 -11.04
C CYS A 446 -9.48 -1.31 -11.00
N ALA A 447 -8.57 -1.82 -11.85
CA ALA A 447 -7.21 -1.29 -11.96
C ALA A 447 -7.21 0.15 -12.50
N ALA A 448 -7.98 0.44 -13.55
CA ALA A 448 -8.10 1.78 -14.12
C ALA A 448 -8.66 2.79 -13.10
N VAL A 449 -9.73 2.42 -12.38
CA VAL A 449 -10.29 3.28 -11.32
C VAL A 449 -9.27 3.51 -10.20
N THR A 450 -8.50 2.49 -9.82
CA THR A 450 -7.43 2.64 -8.79
C THR A 450 -6.36 3.63 -9.25
N VAL A 451 -5.88 3.53 -10.49
CA VAL A 451 -4.85 4.42 -11.04
C VAL A 451 -5.37 5.85 -11.17
N ILE A 452 -6.59 6.03 -11.69
CA ILE A 452 -7.22 7.36 -11.80
C ILE A 452 -7.40 7.98 -10.41
N SER A 453 -7.88 7.20 -9.43
CA SER A 453 -8.03 7.65 -8.04
C SER A 453 -6.69 8.06 -7.44
N PHE A 454 -5.63 7.28 -7.68
CA PHE A 454 -4.29 7.62 -7.21
C PHE A 454 -3.79 8.94 -7.81
N ILE A 455 -3.90 9.12 -9.13
CA ILE A 455 -3.48 10.35 -9.81
C ILE A 455 -4.27 11.56 -9.28
N LEU A 456 -5.59 11.42 -9.11
CA LEU A 456 -6.42 12.50 -8.57
C LEU A 456 -6.05 12.87 -7.14
N SER A 457 -5.72 11.88 -6.28
CA SER A 457 -5.25 12.16 -4.92
C SER A 457 -3.93 12.93 -4.93
N GLN A 458 -2.97 12.51 -5.77
CA GLN A 458 -1.67 13.18 -5.89
C GLN A 458 -1.79 14.62 -6.42
N VAL A 459 -2.67 14.84 -7.41
CA VAL A 459 -2.94 16.18 -7.94
C VAL A 459 -3.64 17.05 -6.91
N SER A 460 -4.61 16.50 -6.17
CA SER A 460 -5.31 17.23 -5.10
C SER A 460 -4.34 17.65 -3.99
N GLU A 461 -3.43 16.76 -3.57
CA GLU A 461 -2.37 17.08 -2.60
C GLU A 461 -1.40 18.14 -3.16
N GLY A 462 -1.11 18.08 -4.46
CA GLY A 462 -0.30 19.08 -5.15
C GLY A 462 -0.94 20.47 -5.24
N GLN A 463 -2.24 20.56 -5.47
CA GLN A 463 -3.00 21.83 -5.53
C GLN A 463 -3.21 22.46 -4.17
N ASN A 464 -3.36 21.65 -3.11
CA ASN A 464 -3.50 22.15 -1.74
C ASN A 464 -2.27 22.95 -1.24
N LYS A 465 -1.11 22.80 -1.89
CA LYS A 465 0.08 23.64 -1.62
C LYS A 465 -0.06 25.08 -2.14
N TRP A 466 -1.06 25.40 -2.95
CA TRP A 466 -1.16 26.68 -3.69
C TRP A 466 -2.47 27.45 -3.47
N ASP A 467 -3.53 26.81 -2.97
CA ASP A 467 -4.81 27.46 -2.71
C ASP A 467 -5.37 27.01 -1.35
N GLU A 468 -5.46 27.94 -0.39
CA GLU A 468 -5.90 27.67 1.00
C GLU A 468 -7.42 27.47 1.13
N ASN A 469 -8.22 27.59 0.05
CA ASN A 469 -9.68 27.74 0.15
C ASN A 469 -10.53 26.69 -0.59
N MET A 470 -10.02 25.49 -0.86
CA MET A 470 -10.85 24.44 -1.45
C MET A 470 -10.66 23.09 -0.76
N ASP A 471 -11.28 22.94 0.42
CA ASP A 471 -11.43 21.69 1.17
C ASP A 471 -12.31 20.69 0.40
N ILE A 472 -11.79 20.07 -0.65
CA ILE A 472 -12.48 18.94 -1.26
C ILE A 472 -12.04 17.67 -0.53
N GLU A 473 -12.99 17.04 0.17
CA GLU A 473 -12.95 15.71 0.80
C GLU A 473 -12.74 14.56 -0.23
N LEU A 474 -12.11 14.87 -1.37
CA LEU A 474 -11.91 13.95 -2.47
C LEU A 474 -10.89 12.87 -2.08
N SER A 475 -9.81 13.22 -1.37
CA SER A 475 -8.79 12.25 -0.97
C SER A 475 -9.37 11.14 -0.06
N SER A 476 -10.21 11.51 0.92
CA SER A 476 -10.89 10.52 1.78
C SER A 476 -11.88 9.66 1.00
N ALA A 477 -12.69 10.26 0.13
CA ALA A 477 -13.62 9.55 -0.76
C ALA A 477 -12.92 8.56 -1.70
N LEU A 478 -11.77 8.94 -2.25
CA LEU A 478 -10.96 8.09 -3.12
C LEU A 478 -10.35 6.93 -2.32
N HIS A 479 -9.82 7.16 -1.12
CA HIS A 479 -9.27 6.09 -0.28
C HIS A 479 -10.32 5.07 0.16
N THR A 480 -11.47 5.52 0.69
CA THR A 480 -12.55 4.60 1.10
C THR A 480 -13.18 3.90 -0.11
N GLY A 481 -13.31 4.60 -1.24
CA GLY A 481 -13.82 4.06 -2.48
C GLY A 481 -12.96 2.94 -3.04
N VAL A 482 -11.65 3.15 -3.17
CA VAL A 482 -10.72 2.11 -3.65
C VAL A 482 -10.69 0.92 -2.69
N TYR A 483 -10.69 1.16 -1.37
CA TYR A 483 -10.74 0.09 -0.38
C TYR A 483 -12.05 -0.72 -0.49
N GLY A 484 -13.20 -0.05 -0.62
CA GLY A 484 -14.49 -0.70 -0.85
C GLY A 484 -14.53 -1.49 -2.16
N MET A 485 -13.90 -0.99 -3.21
CA MET A 485 -13.85 -1.62 -4.54
C MET A 485 -13.17 -2.98 -4.49
N TRP A 486 -12.01 -3.07 -3.85
CA TRP A 486 -11.29 -4.34 -3.72
C TRP A 486 -12.06 -5.35 -2.85
N ASN A 487 -12.76 -4.87 -1.82
CA ASN A 487 -13.64 -5.70 -1.01
C ASN A 487 -14.81 -6.28 -1.83
N VAL A 488 -15.52 -5.41 -2.56
CA VAL A 488 -16.62 -5.79 -3.44
C VAL A 488 -16.15 -6.70 -4.57
N TYR A 489 -14.97 -6.45 -5.15
CA TYR A 489 -14.38 -7.28 -6.20
C TYR A 489 -14.14 -8.72 -5.71
N ILE A 490 -13.51 -8.91 -4.54
CA ILE A 490 -13.26 -10.26 -4.00
C ILE A 490 -14.55 -10.94 -3.53
N CYS A 491 -15.48 -10.21 -2.93
CA CYS A 491 -16.84 -10.70 -2.67
C CYS A 491 -17.49 -11.25 -3.96
N ALA A 492 -17.44 -10.48 -5.04
CA ALA A 492 -17.99 -10.86 -6.33
C ALA A 492 -17.29 -12.11 -6.88
N MET A 493 -15.97 -12.21 -6.74
CA MET A 493 -15.22 -13.40 -7.16
C MET A 493 -15.64 -14.65 -6.40
N LEU A 494 -15.68 -14.59 -5.07
CA LEU A 494 -16.09 -15.72 -4.25
C LEU A 494 -17.54 -16.14 -4.57
N MET A 495 -18.45 -15.20 -4.81
CA MET A 495 -19.83 -15.52 -5.18
C MET A 495 -19.97 -16.11 -6.59
N LEU A 496 -19.33 -15.51 -7.60
CA LEU A 496 -19.52 -15.89 -9.00
C LEU A 496 -18.78 -17.17 -9.39
N TYR A 497 -17.61 -17.42 -8.77
CA TYR A 497 -16.82 -18.62 -9.00
C TYR A 497 -17.21 -19.80 -8.10
N ALA A 498 -18.19 -19.64 -7.22
CA ALA A 498 -18.72 -20.75 -6.43
C ALA A 498 -19.35 -21.84 -7.32
N PRO A 499 -19.30 -23.12 -6.91
CA PRO A 499 -19.99 -24.21 -7.59
C PRO A 499 -21.51 -23.98 -7.64
N SER A 500 -22.13 -24.17 -8.80
CA SER A 500 -23.59 -24.07 -8.96
C SER A 500 -24.30 -25.39 -8.62
N HIS A 501 -25.55 -25.30 -8.18
CA HIS A 501 -26.40 -26.48 -7.94
C HIS A 501 -27.07 -27.00 -9.22
N LYS A 502 -27.04 -26.22 -10.31
CA LYS A 502 -27.63 -26.61 -11.59
C LYS A 502 -26.65 -27.48 -12.38
N GLN A 503 -27.09 -28.67 -12.74
CA GLN A 503 -26.38 -29.54 -13.67
C GLN A 503 -26.69 -29.12 -15.12
N TRP A 504 -25.76 -29.37 -16.03
CA TRP A 504 -26.01 -29.21 -17.46
C TRP A 504 -27.11 -30.18 -17.89
N PRO A 505 -27.94 -29.84 -18.90
CA PRO A 505 -28.80 -30.83 -19.51
C PRO A 505 -27.92 -31.98 -20.03
N ASP A 506 -28.23 -33.22 -19.67
CA ASP A 506 -27.64 -34.37 -20.32
C ASP A 506 -28.08 -34.35 -21.80
N ASP A 507 -27.15 -34.66 -22.72
CA ASP A 507 -27.50 -34.82 -24.13
C ASP A 507 -28.66 -35.83 -24.23
N PRO A 508 -29.72 -35.56 -25.02
CA PRO A 508 -30.64 -36.63 -25.36
C PRO A 508 -29.81 -37.71 -26.04
N ILE A 509 -29.88 -38.93 -25.51
CA ILE A 509 -29.25 -40.12 -26.09
C ILE A 509 -29.69 -40.16 -27.56
N CYS A 510 -28.80 -39.73 -28.47
CA CYS A 510 -28.96 -39.98 -29.90
C CYS A 510 -28.73 -41.48 -30.08
N ASN A 511 -29.82 -42.23 -30.01
CA ASN A 511 -29.88 -43.60 -30.47
C ASN A 511 -29.98 -43.57 -32.00
N ASP A 512 -28.86 -43.30 -32.66
CA ASP A 512 -28.56 -43.81 -34.01
C ASP A 512 -27.09 -43.54 -34.34
N GLY A 513 -26.42 -44.60 -34.80
CA GLY A 513 -24.98 -44.69 -34.93
C GLY A 513 -24.41 -43.81 -36.06
N GLU A 514 -23.33 -43.12 -35.73
CA GLU A 514 -22.10 -42.93 -36.54
C GLU A 514 -21.20 -41.93 -35.79
N GLU A 515 -20.51 -42.40 -34.74
CA GLU A 515 -19.31 -41.70 -34.26
C GLU A 515 -18.15 -42.05 -35.22
N VAL A 516 -17.97 -41.24 -36.26
CA VAL A 516 -16.71 -41.24 -37.01
C VAL A 516 -15.67 -40.48 -36.19
N GLU A 517 -14.98 -41.19 -35.30
CA GLU A 517 -13.74 -40.71 -34.69
C GLU A 517 -12.67 -40.51 -35.78
N PHE A 518 -12.40 -39.26 -36.16
CA PHE A 518 -11.15 -38.93 -36.85
C PHE A 518 -9.99 -38.95 -35.85
N SER A 519 -9.51 -40.15 -35.55
CA SER A 519 -8.18 -40.35 -34.96
C SER A 519 -7.13 -39.92 -35.97
N ARG A 520 -6.34 -38.89 -35.64
CA ARG A 520 -5.16 -38.49 -36.42
C ARG A 520 -4.17 -39.66 -36.47
N LEU A 521 -3.80 -40.07 -37.69
CA LEU A 521 -2.74 -41.05 -37.95
C LEU A 521 -1.41 -40.63 -37.27
N PRO A 522 -0.64 -41.57 -36.68
CA PRO A 522 0.74 -41.32 -36.32
C PRO A 522 1.60 -41.34 -37.60
N THR A 523 2.35 -40.27 -37.81
CA THR A 523 3.43 -40.19 -38.79
C THR A 523 4.62 -41.04 -38.34
N GLU A 524 4.82 -42.22 -38.94
CA GLU A 524 6.16 -42.82 -39.07
C GLU A 524 6.32 -43.53 -40.43
N GLY A 525 7.34 -43.07 -41.15
CA GLY A 525 8.20 -43.77 -42.11
C GLY A 525 7.74 -45.00 -42.89
N THR A 526 7.82 -44.85 -44.22
CA THR A 526 8.17 -45.87 -45.23
C THR A 526 7.07 -46.79 -45.79
N ALA A 527 6.80 -46.58 -47.08
CA ALA A 527 6.38 -47.51 -48.12
C ALA A 527 5.28 -48.54 -47.81
N ASN A 528 4.07 -48.32 -48.34
CA ASN A 528 3.31 -49.30 -49.14
C ASN A 528 1.93 -48.75 -49.57
N GLU A 529 1.90 -47.77 -50.47
CA GLU A 529 0.66 -47.26 -51.09
C GLU A 529 0.00 -48.26 -52.06
N ILE A 530 0.66 -49.37 -52.38
CA ILE A 530 0.15 -50.40 -53.30
C ILE A 530 -0.70 -51.46 -52.55
N SER A 531 -0.53 -51.59 -51.23
CA SER A 531 -1.28 -52.57 -50.41
C SER A 531 -2.70 -52.09 -50.05
N SER A 532 -2.93 -50.78 -50.02
CA SER A 532 -4.26 -50.22 -49.71
C SER A 532 -5.21 -50.31 -50.91
N LEU A 533 -4.70 -50.09 -52.13
CA LEU A 533 -5.47 -50.19 -53.38
C LEU A 533 -5.90 -51.63 -53.71
N THR A 534 -5.07 -52.63 -53.37
CA THR A 534 -5.44 -54.06 -53.56
C THR A 534 -6.50 -54.52 -52.57
N SER A 535 -6.51 -53.99 -51.34
CA SER A 535 -7.57 -54.27 -50.36
C SER A 535 -8.92 -53.63 -50.74
N PHE A 536 -8.90 -52.51 -51.46
CA PHE A 536 -10.10 -51.83 -51.95
C PHE A 536 -10.69 -52.53 -53.18
N ALA A 537 -9.85 -52.98 -54.12
CA ALA A 537 -10.29 -53.69 -55.33
C ALA A 537 -10.89 -55.08 -55.03
N ALA A 538 -10.37 -55.79 -54.02
CA ALA A 538 -10.88 -57.10 -53.60
C ALA A 538 -12.26 -57.02 -52.92
N LYS A 539 -12.63 -55.85 -52.37
CA LYS A 539 -13.93 -55.64 -51.71
C LYS A 539 -15.02 -55.22 -52.69
N THR A 540 -14.65 -54.68 -53.85
CA THR A 540 -15.57 -54.34 -54.95
C THR A 540 -15.84 -55.50 -55.92
N SER A 541 -15.17 -56.65 -55.79
CA SER A 541 -15.43 -57.85 -56.60
C SER A 541 -16.21 -58.95 -55.87
N MET A 542 -16.84 -58.61 -54.74
CA MET A 542 -17.74 -59.50 -53.99
C MET A 542 -19.14 -58.87 -53.76
N ASP A 543 -19.59 -58.04 -54.70
CA ASP A 543 -21.00 -57.72 -54.93
C ASP A 543 -21.39 -58.07 -56.37
#